data_AF-A0A4Q5WFM3-F1
#
_entry.id   AF-A0A4Q5WFM3-F1
#
_cell.length_a   1.000
_cell.length_b   1.000
_cell.length_c   1.000
_cell.angle_alpha   90.00
_cell.angle_beta   90.00
_cell.angle_gamma   90.00
#
_symmetry.space_group_name_H-M   'P 1'
#
loop_
_entity.id
_entity.type
_entity.pdbx_description
1 polymer ?
#
loop_
_entity_poly.entity_id
_entity_poly.type
_entity_poly.pdbx_seq_one_letter_code
_entity_poly.pdbx_strand_id
1 'polypeptide(L)'
;MKKVLLAGFLLSVAAISANALTAPVQIQVSAPLPKPLQEAFAAYEAGLAGEGKVVSNLVWTRAQGKFIANYEVIDIETGEGVITSSTWMANGNRVS
;
A
#
# COMPACT_ATOMS: atom_id res chain seq x y z
N MET A 1 -42.35 33.20 -24.54
CA MET A 1 -40.92 33.60 -24.55
C MET A 1 -40.64 34.51 -23.36
N LYS A 2 -39.50 34.32 -22.67
CA LYS A 2 -39.02 35.01 -21.44
C LYS A 2 -39.80 34.56 -20.19
N LYS A 3 -39.15 34.03 -19.14
CA LYS A 3 -38.22 34.73 -18.25
C LYS A 3 -37.07 33.80 -17.81
N VAL A 4 -35.85 34.34 -17.88
CA VAL A 4 -34.60 33.75 -17.37
C VAL A 4 -34.52 34.08 -15.88
N LEU A 5 -34.33 33.07 -15.03
CA LEU A 5 -33.92 33.26 -13.64
C LEU A 5 -32.42 33.02 -13.56
N LEU A 6 -31.71 34.08 -13.19
CA LEU A 6 -30.27 34.17 -13.16
C LEU A 6 -29.76 33.78 -11.76
N ALA A 7 -28.85 32.81 -11.76
CA ALA A 7 -27.64 32.72 -10.95
C ALA A 7 -27.74 33.05 -9.46
N GLY A 8 -27.77 31.99 -8.66
CA GLY A 8 -27.48 32.05 -7.24
C GLY A 8 -27.02 30.69 -6.74
N PHE A 9 -25.82 30.27 -7.13
CA PHE A 9 -25.13 29.21 -6.39
C PHE A 9 -23.64 29.53 -6.32
N LEU A 10 -23.23 29.94 -5.12
CA LEU A 10 -21.86 30.07 -4.66
C LEU A 10 -21.18 28.70 -4.84
N LEU A 11 -20.40 28.54 -5.92
CA LEU A 11 -19.49 27.42 -6.02
C LEU A 11 -18.21 27.80 -5.27
N SER A 12 -18.12 27.22 -4.09
CA SER A 12 -16.91 27.03 -3.29
C SER A 12 -15.70 26.78 -4.19
N VAL A 13 -14.71 27.65 -4.09
CA VAL A 13 -13.38 27.41 -4.65
C VAL A 13 -12.91 26.06 -4.11
N ALA A 14 -12.60 25.17 -5.04
CA ALA A 14 -12.28 23.77 -4.81
C ALA A 14 -11.26 23.62 -3.68
N ALA A 15 -11.64 22.87 -2.64
CA ALA A 15 -10.67 22.14 -1.87
C ALA A 15 -9.89 21.29 -2.87
N ILE A 16 -8.57 21.50 -2.93
CA ILE A 16 -7.65 20.57 -3.58
C ILE A 16 -7.80 19.27 -2.78
N SER A 17 -8.70 18.39 -3.23
CA SER A 17 -8.68 17.02 -2.80
C SER A 17 -7.46 16.40 -3.47
N ALA A 18 -6.39 16.26 -2.69
CA ALA A 18 -5.34 15.32 -2.99
C ALA A 18 -6.02 13.96 -3.18
N ASN A 19 -6.24 13.56 -4.44
CA ASN A 19 -6.84 12.28 -4.75
C ASN A 19 -5.81 11.20 -4.43
N ALA A 20 -5.86 10.73 -3.18
CA ALA A 20 -5.90 9.32 -2.84
C ALA A 20 -5.02 8.41 -3.71
N LEU A 21 -3.75 8.26 -3.32
CA LEU A 21 -3.01 7.02 -3.55
C LEU A 21 -3.62 5.93 -2.67
N THR A 22 -4.79 5.42 -3.06
CA THR A 22 -5.33 4.18 -2.49
C THR A 22 -5.72 3.24 -3.60
N ALA A 23 -4.77 2.38 -3.95
CA ALA A 23 -5.10 1.01 -4.31
C ALA A 23 -4.46 0.11 -3.25
N PRO A 24 -5.20 -0.36 -2.22
CA PRO A 24 -4.73 -1.47 -1.42
C PRO A 24 -4.59 -2.66 -2.37
N VAL A 25 -3.34 -3.03 -2.68
CA VAL A 25 -3.05 -4.26 -3.41
C VAL A 25 -3.64 -5.39 -2.57
N GLN A 26 -4.67 -6.06 -3.10
CA GLN A 26 -5.26 -7.21 -2.42
C GLN A 26 -4.24 -8.33 -2.39
N ILE A 27 -3.56 -8.46 -1.23
CA ILE A 27 -2.63 -9.54 -0.94
C ILE A 27 -3.44 -10.83 -0.89
N GLN A 28 -3.21 -11.72 -1.84
CA GLN A 28 -3.84 -13.04 -1.84
C GLN A 28 -3.12 -13.92 -0.82
N VAL A 29 -3.51 -13.79 0.46
CA VAL A 29 -2.95 -14.60 1.55
C VAL A 29 -3.71 -15.93 1.61
N SER A 30 -3.04 -17.06 1.33
CA SER A 30 -3.69 -18.38 1.39
C SER A 30 -3.96 -18.89 2.83
N ALA A 31 -3.45 -18.19 3.86
CA ALA A 31 -3.72 -18.46 5.28
C ALA A 31 -3.57 -17.18 6.12
N PRO A 32 -4.45 -16.89 7.10
CA PRO A 32 -4.38 -15.64 7.86
C PRO A 32 -3.01 -15.46 8.54
N LEU A 33 -2.34 -14.35 8.24
CA LEU A 33 -1.06 -13.99 8.86
C LEU A 33 -1.27 -13.63 10.35
N PRO A 34 -0.31 -13.91 11.23
CA PRO A 34 -0.37 -13.43 12.62
C PRO A 34 -0.45 -11.91 12.69
N LYS A 35 -1.29 -11.37 13.57
CA LYS A 35 -1.48 -9.92 13.75
C LYS A 35 -0.16 -9.15 13.97
N PRO A 36 0.78 -9.61 14.84
CA PRO A 36 2.06 -8.91 15.03
C PRO A 36 2.89 -8.81 13.75
N LEU A 37 2.83 -9.84 12.89
CA LEU A 37 3.51 -9.82 11.60
C LEU A 37 2.84 -8.87 10.61
N GLN A 38 1.51 -8.81 10.58
CA GLN A 38 0.79 -7.85 9.73
C GLN A 38 1.15 -6.40 10.11
N GLU A 39 1.17 -6.08 11.40
CA GLU A 39 1.50 -4.74 11.90
C GLU A 39 2.96 -4.38 11.59
N ALA A 40 3.89 -5.31 11.79
CA ALA A 40 5.30 -5.09 11.49
C ALA A 40 5.57 -4.91 9.98
N PHE A 41 4.86 -5.68 9.14
CA PHE A 41 4.97 -5.54 7.69
C PHE A 41 4.36 -4.23 7.21
N ALA A 42 3.20 -3.82 7.75
CA ALA A 42 2.60 -2.52 7.42
C ALA A 42 3.52 -1.34 7.81
N ALA A 43 4.23 -1.45 8.95
CA ALA A 43 5.23 -0.45 9.32
C ALA A 43 6.43 -0.42 8.35
N TYR A 44 6.84 -1.59 7.84
CA TYR A 44 7.87 -1.69 6.82
C TYR A 44 7.42 -1.06 5.49
N GLU A 45 6.20 -1.32 5.04
CA GLU A 45 5.62 -0.68 3.85
C GLU A 45 5.51 0.84 4.00
N ALA A 46 5.10 1.33 5.18
CA ALA A 46 5.06 2.76 5.47
C ALA A 46 6.45 3.41 5.41
N GLY A 47 7.50 2.69 5.86
CA GLY A 47 8.88 3.13 5.72
C GLY A 47 9.31 3.28 4.26
N LEU A 48 9.01 2.28 3.43
CA LEU A 48 9.26 2.34 1.98
C LEU A 48 8.48 3.48 1.31
N ALA A 49 7.22 3.68 1.69
CA ALA A 49 6.41 4.78 1.18
C ALA A 49 7.01 6.16 1.52
N GLY A 50 7.62 6.28 2.71
CA GLY A 50 8.39 7.47 3.09
C GLY A 50 9.64 7.72 2.22
N GLU A 51 10.17 6.68 1.58
CA GLU A 51 11.27 6.74 0.61
C GLU A 51 10.78 6.87 -0.84
N GLY A 52 9.48 7.04 -1.08
CA GLY A 52 8.93 7.10 -2.44
C GLY A 52 8.86 5.74 -3.13
N LYS A 53 8.78 4.63 -2.37
CA LYS A 53 8.68 3.26 -2.90
C LYS A 53 7.37 2.60 -2.48
N VAL A 54 6.86 1.70 -3.31
CA VAL A 54 5.66 0.90 -3.00
C VAL A 54 5.95 -0.59 -3.13
N VAL A 55 5.25 -1.38 -2.33
CA VAL A 55 5.26 -2.84 -2.41
C VAL A 55 4.13 -3.29 -3.33
N SER A 56 4.44 -4.16 -4.29
CA SER A 56 3.49 -4.77 -5.21
C SER A 56 3.69 -6.29 -5.29
N ASN A 57 2.71 -6.99 -5.83
CA ASN A 57 2.78 -8.43 -6.10
C ASN A 57 3.16 -9.29 -4.87
N LEU A 58 2.73 -8.85 -3.68
CA LEU A 58 3.08 -9.51 -2.42
C LEU A 58 2.42 -10.88 -2.29
N VAL A 59 3.26 -11.90 -2.14
CA VAL A 59 2.87 -13.28 -1.89
C VAL A 59 3.55 -13.78 -0.63
N TRP A 60 2.75 -14.29 0.29
CA TRP A 60 3.24 -14.92 1.51
C TRP A 60 3.33 -16.43 1.36
N THR A 61 4.45 -16.99 1.80
CA THR A 61 4.65 -18.43 1.93
C THR A 61 5.10 -18.76 3.35
N ARG A 62 4.76 -19.95 3.84
CA ARG A 62 5.16 -20.40 5.18
C ARG A 62 6.06 -21.62 5.05
N ALA A 63 7.24 -21.55 5.65
CA ALA A 63 8.22 -22.64 5.63
C ALA A 63 8.93 -22.74 6.99
N GLN A 64 8.95 -23.93 7.58
CA GLN A 64 9.70 -24.22 8.83
C GLN A 64 9.43 -23.22 9.98
N GLY A 65 8.16 -22.79 10.14
CA GLY A 65 7.78 -21.83 11.18
C GLY A 65 8.08 -20.36 10.87
N LYS A 66 8.66 -20.07 9.70
CA LYS A 66 8.91 -18.71 9.19
C LYS A 66 7.89 -18.34 8.12
N PHE A 67 7.69 -17.04 7.95
CA PHE A 67 6.85 -16.43 6.93
C PHE A 67 7.74 -15.70 5.94
N ILE A 68 7.65 -16.04 4.66
CA ILE A 68 8.47 -15.45 3.61
C ILE A 68 7.54 -14.62 2.73
N ALA A 69 7.80 -13.31 2.70
CA ALA A 69 7.17 -12.36 1.80
C ALA A 69 7.99 -12.28 0.52
N ASN A 70 7.40 -12.61 -0.62
CA ASN A 70 7.97 -12.34 -1.94
C ASN A 70 7.18 -11.19 -2.57
N TYR A 71 7.86 -10.14 -3.02
CA TYR A 71 7.21 -8.94 -3.51
C TYR A 71 8.15 -8.15 -4.41
N GLU A 72 7.58 -7.19 -5.12
CA GLU A 72 8.30 -6.21 -5.91
C GLU A 72 8.30 -4.87 -5.16
N VAL A 73 9.48 -4.24 -5.04
CA VAL A 73 9.61 -2.86 -4.56
C VAL A 73 9.75 -1.97 -5.77
N ILE A 74 8.80 -1.07 -5.97
CA ILE A 74 8.75 -0.17 -7.12
C ILE A 74 9.07 1.24 -6.62
N ASP A 75 10.08 1.87 -7.22
CA ASP A 75 10.36 3.29 -7.02
C ASP A 75 9.34 4.12 -7.81
N ILE A 76 8.63 5.02 -7.14
CA ILE A 76 7.54 5.81 -7.76
C ILE A 76 8.11 6.88 -8.71
N GLU A 77 9.32 7.39 -8.46
CA GLU A 77 9.92 8.44 -9.28
C GLU A 77 10.44 7.88 -10.60
N THR A 78 11.10 6.73 -10.57
CA THR A 78 11.69 6.11 -11.77
C THR A 78 10.80 5.08 -12.42
N GLY A 79 9.84 4.51 -11.69
CA GLY A 79 9.03 3.37 -12.11
C GLY A 79 9.78 2.04 -12.14
N GLU A 80 11.03 2.00 -11.66
CA GLU A 80 11.82 0.77 -11.64
C GLU A 80 11.39 -0.15 -10.49
N GLY A 81 11.19 -1.42 -10.82
CA GLY A 81 10.80 -2.47 -9.89
C GLY A 81 11.94 -3.45 -9.61
N VAL A 82 12.14 -3.79 -8.33
CA VAL A 82 13.07 -4.84 -7.90
C VAL A 82 12.29 -5.94 -7.19
N ILE A 83 12.36 -7.16 -7.73
CA ILE A 83 11.80 -8.35 -7.10
C ILE A 83 12.72 -8.74 -5.94
N THR A 84 12.13 -8.90 -4.77
CA THR A 84 12.85 -9.24 -3.55
C THR A 84 12.02 -10.17 -2.66
N SER A 85 12.68 -10.69 -1.63
CA SER A 85 12.06 -11.53 -0.62
C SER A 85 12.53 -11.12 0.77
N SER A 86 11.62 -11.09 1.73
CA SER A 86 11.97 -10.92 3.15
C SER A 86 11.37 -12.03 4.00
N THR A 87 12.13 -12.44 5.02
CA THR A 87 11.73 -13.50 5.95
C THR A 87 11.36 -12.90 7.29
N TRP A 88 10.24 -13.35 7.84
CA TRP A 88 9.61 -12.85 9.04
C TRP A 88 9.26 -13.99 10.00
N MET A 89 9.36 -13.69 11.28
CA MET A 89 8.84 -14.54 12.34
C MET A 89 7.37 -14.18 12.63
N ALA A 90 6.62 -15.12 13.21
CA ALA A 90 5.21 -14.91 13.58
C ALA A 90 4.98 -13.68 14.49
N ASN A 91 6.00 -13.28 15.25
CA ASN A 91 5.96 -12.12 16.16
C ASN A 91 6.25 -10.78 15.46
N GLY A 92 6.46 -10.76 14.14
CA GLY A 92 6.76 -9.56 13.37
C GLY A 92 8.25 -9.21 13.27
N ASN A 93 9.15 -10.00 13.85
CA ASN A 93 10.59 -9.77 13.65
C ASN A 93 11.00 -10.17 12.24
N ARG A 94 11.59 -9.22 11.50
CA ARG A 94 12.26 -9.49 10.23
C ARG A 94 13.62 -10.16 10.49
N VAL A 95 13.93 -11.20 9.73
CA VAL A 95 15.14 -12.02 9.87
C VAL A 95 16.08 -11.87 8.67
N SER A 96 15.54 -11.56 7.48
CA SER A 96 16.28 -11.25 6.26
C SER A 96 15.45 -10.36 5.35
#